data_AF-A0A7J6N4P8-F1
#
_entry.id   AF-A0A7J6N4P8-F1
#
_cell.length_a   1.000
_cell.length_b   1.000
_cell.length_c   1.000
_cell.angle_alpha   90.00
_cell.angle_beta   90.00
_cell.angle_gamma   90.00
#
_symmetry.space_group_name_H-M   'P 1'
#
loop_
_entity.id
_entity.type
_entity.pdbx_description
1 polymer ?
#
loop_
_entity_poly.entity_id
_entity_poly.type
_entity_poly.pdbx_seq_one_letter_code
_entity_poly.pdbx_strand_id
1 'polypeptide(L)'
;MLHRCVSDPHSTNLDPITTPEERSDMFEEYQQMCRENRSELNTCLLRKLRWSSLGVHYDWTRRTYRGTSTSDMPRWACEIYNNALKAADEICGSRLANGGYQPQAALVNFFHSHRSSDRLGGHKDDVEARDHSPLVILALGLTCTFLLGGDSKVGITPAPILFNSGDVLVLSREARQWFHGVPTILKGSVERPRHADGSVEDFLKRTRLSVSIREVWGGEDSGVEGSSKKARLQDNEPDVPMDPVDCG
;
A
#
# COMPACT_ATOMS: atom_id res chain seq x y z
N MET A 1 5.53 8.60 -14.01
CA MET A 1 5.44 7.71 -12.82
C MET A 1 4.18 6.85 -12.86
N LEU A 2 2.97 7.42 -12.94
CA LEU A 2 1.70 6.68 -12.90
C LEU A 2 1.61 5.50 -13.86
N HIS A 3 1.90 5.71 -15.15
CA HIS A 3 1.93 4.65 -16.16
C HIS A 3 2.84 3.49 -15.74
N ARG A 4 4.06 3.81 -15.30
CA ARG A 4 5.05 2.84 -14.82
C ARG A 4 4.64 2.13 -13.52
N CYS A 5 3.57 2.54 -12.86
CA CYS A 5 3.09 1.85 -11.65
C CYS A 5 2.04 0.80 -11.96
N VAL A 6 1.48 0.73 -13.16
CA VAL A 6 0.34 -0.15 -13.48
C VAL A 6 0.51 -0.92 -14.79
N SER A 7 1.55 -0.62 -15.57
CA SER A 7 1.99 -1.44 -16.70
C SER A 7 2.76 -2.67 -16.24
N ASP A 8 2.93 -3.64 -17.14
CA ASP A 8 3.81 -4.77 -16.91
C ASP A 8 5.24 -4.35 -16.49
N PRO A 9 5.88 -5.10 -15.59
CA PRO A 9 5.47 -6.40 -15.05
C PRO A 9 4.62 -6.31 -13.77
N HIS A 10 4.12 -5.12 -13.42
CA HIS A 10 3.41 -4.92 -12.16
C HIS A 10 2.01 -5.53 -12.18
N SER A 11 1.53 -5.93 -11.01
CA SER A 11 0.19 -6.52 -10.87
C SER A 11 -0.80 -5.51 -10.31
N THR A 12 -2.06 -5.62 -10.72
CA THR A 12 -3.14 -4.70 -10.34
C THR A 12 -4.42 -5.45 -10.01
N ASN A 13 -5.40 -4.74 -9.42
CA ASN A 13 -6.73 -5.29 -9.21
C ASN A 13 -7.53 -5.53 -10.51
N LEU A 14 -7.02 -5.07 -11.64
CA LEU A 14 -7.69 -5.18 -12.94
C LEU A 14 -7.22 -6.37 -13.76
N ASP A 15 -6.05 -6.95 -13.44
CA ASP A 15 -5.46 -8.08 -14.18
C ASP A 15 -6.44 -9.25 -14.42
N PRO A 16 -7.36 -9.63 -13.50
CA PRO A 16 -8.32 -10.70 -13.78
C PRO A 16 -9.40 -10.38 -14.83
N ILE A 17 -9.55 -9.10 -15.20
CA ILE A 17 -10.66 -8.61 -16.04
C ILE A 17 -10.18 -7.76 -17.23
N THR A 18 -8.87 -7.69 -17.49
CA THR A 18 -8.29 -6.92 -18.60
C THR A 18 -7.13 -7.65 -19.25
N THR A 19 -6.88 -7.40 -20.54
CA THR A 19 -5.63 -7.81 -21.20
C THR A 19 -4.48 -6.83 -20.89
N PRO A 20 -3.21 -7.23 -21.08
CA PRO A 20 -2.06 -6.34 -20.98
C PRO A 20 -2.15 -5.09 -21.88
N GLU A 21 -2.72 -5.24 -23.07
CA GLU A 21 -2.94 -4.15 -24.03
C GLU A 21 -3.98 -3.16 -23.50
N GLU A 22 -5.15 -3.62 -23.07
CA GLU A 22 -6.20 -2.75 -22.48
C GLU A 22 -5.68 -1.96 -21.27
N ARG A 23 -4.81 -2.61 -20.47
CA ARG A 23 -4.18 -1.98 -19.30
C ARG A 23 -3.11 -0.97 -19.70
N SER A 24 -2.41 -1.17 -20.80
CA SER A 24 -1.43 -0.20 -21.31
C SER A 24 -2.14 1.03 -21.88
N ASP A 25 -3.25 0.82 -22.57
CA ASP A 25 -3.99 1.87 -23.28
C ASP A 25 -4.88 2.71 -22.35
N MET A 26 -5.20 2.22 -21.14
CA MET A 26 -6.15 2.89 -20.23
C MET A 26 -5.80 4.36 -19.91
N PHE A 27 -4.51 4.73 -19.95
CA PHE A 27 -4.12 6.12 -19.76
C PHE A 27 -4.44 6.96 -20.98
N GLU A 28 -4.09 6.49 -22.18
CA GLU A 28 -4.35 7.19 -23.43
C GLU A 28 -5.85 7.42 -23.62
N GLU A 29 -6.65 6.37 -23.36
CA GLU A 29 -8.10 6.46 -23.33
C GLU A 29 -8.59 7.52 -22.33
N TYR A 30 -8.08 7.50 -21.10
CA TYR A 30 -8.43 8.52 -20.10
C TYR A 30 -8.09 9.93 -20.59
N GLN A 31 -6.91 10.14 -21.19
CA GLN A 31 -6.54 11.46 -21.70
C GLN A 31 -7.50 11.93 -22.79
N GLN A 32 -7.84 11.03 -23.72
CA GLN A 32 -8.74 11.35 -24.81
C GLN A 32 -10.12 11.75 -24.27
N MET A 33 -10.64 10.98 -23.30
CA MET A 33 -11.91 11.30 -22.62
C MET A 33 -11.88 12.65 -21.89
N CYS A 34 -10.75 13.00 -21.26
CA CYS A 34 -10.58 14.32 -20.63
C CYS A 34 -10.61 15.46 -21.66
N ARG A 35 -9.92 15.31 -22.80
CA ARG A 35 -9.90 16.31 -23.88
C ARG A 35 -11.28 16.53 -24.49
N GLU A 36 -12.04 15.46 -24.63
CA GLU A 36 -13.42 15.47 -25.15
C GLU A 36 -14.47 15.86 -24.11
N ASN A 37 -14.07 16.13 -22.85
CA ASN A 37 -14.96 16.46 -21.74
C ASN A 37 -16.11 15.44 -21.55
N ARG A 38 -15.77 14.14 -21.64
CA ARG A 38 -16.73 13.04 -21.61
C ARG A 38 -17.34 12.85 -20.21
N SER A 39 -18.65 12.62 -20.14
CA SER A 39 -19.35 12.29 -18.89
C SER A 39 -18.94 10.95 -18.28
N GLU A 40 -18.40 10.04 -19.10
CA GLU A 40 -18.10 8.65 -18.73
C GLU A 40 -16.75 8.48 -18.01
N LEU A 41 -16.06 9.56 -17.65
CA LEU A 41 -14.74 9.49 -16.99
C LEU A 41 -14.76 8.61 -15.73
N ASN A 42 -15.84 8.62 -14.95
CA ASN A 42 -15.90 7.81 -13.73
C ASN A 42 -16.05 6.30 -13.97
N THR A 43 -16.39 5.88 -15.20
CA THR A 43 -16.58 4.47 -15.56
C THR A 43 -15.43 3.87 -16.36
N CYS A 44 -14.45 4.68 -16.76
CA CYS A 44 -13.30 4.19 -17.50
C CYS A 44 -12.40 3.28 -16.64
N LEU A 45 -11.54 2.51 -17.31
CA LEU A 45 -10.72 1.50 -16.67
C LEU A 45 -9.76 2.08 -15.63
N LEU A 46 -9.09 3.20 -15.95
CA LEU A 46 -8.18 3.89 -15.04
C LEU A 46 -8.88 4.34 -13.73
N ARG A 47 -10.19 4.60 -13.76
CA ARG A 47 -11.00 4.99 -12.59
C ARG A 47 -11.62 3.80 -11.84
N LYS A 48 -11.26 2.57 -12.25
CA LYS A 48 -11.53 1.31 -11.55
C LYS A 48 -10.27 0.74 -10.87
N LEU A 49 -9.09 1.33 -11.07
CA LEU A 49 -7.87 0.98 -10.34
C LEU A 49 -8.05 1.20 -8.84
N ARG A 50 -7.58 0.26 -8.04
CA ARG A 50 -7.65 0.28 -6.57
C ARG A 50 -6.30 0.04 -5.96
N TRP A 51 -5.54 -0.89 -6.52
CA TRP A 51 -4.18 -1.15 -6.07
C TRP A 51 -3.28 -1.60 -7.20
N SER A 52 -1.98 -1.41 -7.02
CA SER A 52 -0.92 -2.09 -7.76
C SER A 52 0.23 -2.51 -6.85
N SER A 53 0.88 -3.63 -7.17
CA SER A 53 2.08 -4.14 -6.51
C SER A 53 3.29 -4.04 -7.44
N LEU A 54 4.38 -3.48 -6.93
CA LEU A 54 5.67 -3.31 -7.63
C LEU A 54 6.78 -3.97 -6.81
N GLY A 55 7.83 -4.46 -7.48
CA GLY A 55 8.86 -5.26 -6.83
C GLY A 55 8.38 -6.69 -6.57
N VAL A 56 8.54 -7.14 -5.33
CA VAL A 56 7.94 -8.38 -4.82
C VAL A 56 6.43 -8.19 -4.67
N HIS A 57 5.64 -8.98 -5.40
CA HIS A 57 4.19 -8.82 -5.41
C HIS A 57 3.51 -9.41 -4.17
N TYR A 58 2.53 -8.68 -3.63
CA TYR A 58 1.70 -9.12 -2.54
C TYR A 58 0.50 -9.93 -3.04
N ASP A 59 0.27 -11.10 -2.44
CA ASP A 59 -0.88 -11.94 -2.69
C ASP A 59 -1.98 -11.61 -1.68
N TRP A 60 -3.00 -10.86 -2.12
CA TRP A 60 -4.12 -10.43 -1.29
C TRP A 60 -4.94 -11.58 -0.73
N THR A 61 -5.07 -12.68 -1.48
CA THR A 61 -5.85 -13.85 -1.06
C THR A 61 -5.12 -14.60 0.05
N ARG A 62 -3.80 -14.77 -0.09
CA ARG A 62 -2.97 -15.49 0.88
C ARG A 62 -2.41 -14.62 2.00
N ARG A 63 -2.56 -13.29 1.92
CA ARG A 63 -1.90 -12.31 2.80
C ARG A 63 -0.40 -12.58 2.96
N THR A 64 0.31 -12.78 1.84
CA THR A 64 1.75 -13.06 1.85
C THR A 64 2.43 -12.50 0.60
N TYR A 65 3.75 -12.34 0.64
CA TYR A 65 4.55 -11.96 -0.53
C TYR A 65 4.95 -13.19 -1.34
N ARG A 66 4.95 -13.05 -2.67
CA ARG A 66 5.33 -14.12 -3.60
C ARG A 66 6.85 -14.19 -3.73
N GLY A 67 7.45 -15.34 -3.43
CA GLY A 67 8.92 -15.51 -3.51
C GLY A 67 9.50 -15.56 -4.92
N THR A 68 8.69 -15.87 -5.95
CA THR A 68 9.18 -16.17 -7.32
C THR A 68 8.60 -15.29 -8.42
N SER A 69 7.68 -14.37 -8.09
CA SER A 69 7.03 -13.48 -9.05
C SER A 69 7.43 -12.04 -8.72
N THR A 70 8.47 -11.55 -9.39
CA THR A 70 9.08 -10.25 -9.11
C THR A 70 9.09 -9.40 -10.38
N SER A 71 8.71 -8.14 -10.22
CA SER A 71 9.20 -7.06 -11.08
C SER A 71 10.45 -6.47 -10.41
N ASP A 72 11.36 -5.88 -11.17
CA ASP A 72 12.44 -5.10 -10.56
C ASP A 72 11.85 -3.95 -9.75
N MET A 73 12.41 -3.70 -8.57
CA MET A 73 12.00 -2.56 -7.77
C MET A 73 12.31 -1.27 -8.55
N PRO A 74 11.33 -0.41 -8.85
CA PRO A 74 11.60 0.78 -9.63
C PRO A 74 12.59 1.72 -8.96
N ARG A 75 13.59 2.17 -9.72
CA ARG A 75 14.65 3.08 -9.22
C ARG A 75 14.11 4.29 -8.47
N TRP A 76 13.04 4.91 -8.96
CA TRP A 76 12.42 6.09 -8.31
C TRP A 76 11.89 5.76 -6.90
N ALA A 77 11.39 4.55 -6.68
CA ALA A 77 10.88 4.14 -5.39
C ALA A 77 12.05 3.87 -4.42
N CYS A 78 13.13 3.25 -4.91
CA CYS A 78 14.36 3.10 -4.14
C CYS A 78 14.94 4.46 -3.73
N GLU A 79 14.95 5.43 -4.65
CA GLU A 79 15.43 6.79 -4.38
C GLU A 79 14.57 7.50 -3.33
N ILE A 80 13.24 7.45 -3.46
CA ILE A 80 12.32 8.03 -2.46
C ILE A 80 12.52 7.39 -1.09
N TYR A 81 12.60 6.06 -1.03
CA TYR A 81 12.82 5.34 0.23
C TYR A 81 14.10 5.80 0.91
N ASN A 82 15.23 5.74 0.21
CA ASN A 82 16.55 6.11 0.75
C ASN A 82 16.62 7.59 1.14
N ASN A 83 16.04 8.49 0.34
CA ASN A 83 16.01 9.91 0.65
C ASN A 83 15.11 10.20 1.87
N ALA A 84 13.99 9.49 2.02
CA ALA A 84 13.13 9.62 3.19
C ALA A 84 13.83 9.18 4.48
N LEU A 85 14.61 8.10 4.44
CA LEU A 85 15.39 7.66 5.60
C LEU A 85 16.48 8.67 5.98
N LYS A 86 17.18 9.23 4.99
CA LYS A 86 18.17 10.30 5.22
C LYS A 86 17.54 11.54 5.83
N ALA A 87 16.41 12.00 5.27
CA ALA A 87 15.68 13.14 5.81
C ALA A 87 15.19 12.89 7.24
N ALA A 88 14.70 11.68 7.54
CA ALA A 88 14.32 11.31 8.91
C ALA A 88 15.51 11.35 9.87
N ASP A 89 16.70 10.95 9.42
CA ASP A 89 17.92 11.03 10.23
C ASP A 89 18.34 12.48 10.50
N GLU A 90 18.23 13.35 9.51
CA GLU A 90 18.55 14.78 9.65
C GLU A 90 17.56 15.52 10.57
N ILE A 91 16.26 15.21 10.45
CA ILE A 91 15.20 15.90 11.19
C ILE A 91 15.06 15.35 12.62
N CYS A 92 15.12 14.02 12.77
CA CYS A 92 14.75 13.33 14.02
C CYS A 92 15.90 12.57 14.68
N GLY A 93 17.09 12.49 14.07
CA GLY A 93 18.21 11.72 14.61
C GLY A 93 17.97 10.20 14.64
N SER A 94 17.11 9.67 13.77
CA SER A 94 16.59 8.30 13.85
C SER A 94 17.62 7.18 13.57
N ARG A 95 18.71 7.50 12.85
CA ARG A 95 19.78 6.61 12.38
C ARG A 95 19.32 5.45 11.49
N LEU A 96 18.26 5.65 10.71
CA LEU A 96 17.67 4.67 9.79
C LEU A 96 18.49 4.50 8.51
N ALA A 97 19.11 5.56 7.97
CA ALA A 97 19.79 5.52 6.67
C ALA A 97 21.00 4.57 6.66
N ASN A 98 21.61 4.34 7.83
CA ASN A 98 22.72 3.41 8.00
C ASN A 98 22.27 2.00 8.43
N GLY A 99 20.96 1.73 8.47
CA GLY A 99 20.40 0.45 8.91
C GLY A 99 20.47 -0.69 7.89
N GLY A 100 21.00 -0.44 6.69
CA GLY A 100 21.14 -1.44 5.63
C GLY A 100 19.81 -1.94 5.05
N TYR A 101 18.72 -1.18 5.23
CA TYR A 101 17.40 -1.54 4.72
C TYR A 101 17.34 -1.48 3.19
N GLN A 102 16.67 -2.45 2.57
CA GLN A 102 16.52 -2.52 1.11
C GLN A 102 15.04 -2.54 0.72
N PRO A 103 14.53 -1.55 -0.03
CA PRO A 103 13.15 -1.57 -0.49
C PRO A 103 12.98 -2.68 -1.52
N GLN A 104 12.04 -3.58 -1.26
CA GLN A 104 11.80 -4.78 -2.06
C GLN A 104 10.38 -4.82 -2.63
N ALA A 105 9.43 -4.15 -1.98
CA ALA A 105 8.05 -4.06 -2.43
C ALA A 105 7.52 -2.63 -2.31
N ALA A 106 6.67 -2.24 -3.26
CA ALA A 106 5.78 -1.10 -3.10
C ALA A 106 4.34 -1.46 -3.42
N LEU A 107 3.43 -0.98 -2.58
CA LEU A 107 1.98 -1.07 -2.79
C LEU A 107 1.46 0.33 -3.09
N VAL A 108 0.87 0.50 -4.27
CA VAL A 108 0.18 1.73 -4.66
C VAL A 108 -1.29 1.54 -4.41
N ASN A 109 -1.89 2.35 -3.55
CA ASN A 109 -3.33 2.39 -3.34
C ASN A 109 -3.94 3.62 -4.02
N PHE A 110 -5.03 3.42 -4.75
CA PHE A 110 -5.76 4.45 -5.47
C PHE A 110 -7.11 4.70 -4.78
N PHE A 111 -7.35 5.96 -4.40
CA PHE A 111 -8.62 6.39 -3.83
C PHE A 111 -9.24 7.48 -4.70
N HIS A 112 -10.40 7.21 -5.27
CA HIS A 112 -11.06 8.08 -6.21
C HIS A 112 -12.18 8.91 -5.55
N SER A 113 -12.19 10.21 -5.81
CA SER A 113 -13.18 11.15 -5.24
C SER A 113 -14.64 10.88 -5.61
N HIS A 114 -14.90 10.11 -6.68
CA HIS A 114 -16.25 9.75 -7.09
C HIS A 114 -16.85 8.63 -6.23
N ARG A 115 -16.01 7.84 -5.54
CA ARG A 115 -16.46 6.73 -4.69
C ARG A 115 -16.41 7.16 -3.23
N SER A 116 -17.57 7.26 -2.60
CA SER A 116 -17.65 7.51 -1.15
C SER A 116 -17.12 6.34 -0.31
N SER A 117 -17.05 5.14 -0.88
CA SER A 117 -16.53 3.93 -0.23
C SER A 117 -15.01 3.81 -0.26
N ASP A 118 -14.29 4.70 -0.95
CA ASP A 118 -12.83 4.67 -1.00
C ASP A 118 -12.23 5.16 0.32
N ARG A 119 -11.87 4.19 1.14
CA ARG A 119 -11.28 4.34 2.47
C ARG A 119 -10.43 3.11 2.79
N LEU A 120 -9.51 3.24 3.74
CA LEU A 120 -8.72 2.14 4.27
C LEU A 120 -8.92 2.08 5.79
N GLY A 121 -9.49 0.97 6.26
CA GLY A 121 -9.74 0.76 7.69
C GLY A 121 -8.45 0.66 8.49
N GLY A 122 -8.55 0.83 9.82
CA GLY A 122 -7.41 0.66 10.72
C GLY A 122 -6.81 -0.74 10.62
N HIS A 123 -5.56 -0.83 10.19
CA HIS A 123 -4.80 -2.08 10.00
C HIS A 123 -3.33 -1.91 10.41
N LYS A 124 -2.63 -3.04 10.53
CA LYS A 124 -1.16 -3.10 10.63
C LYS A 124 -0.59 -3.70 9.36
N ASP A 125 0.62 -3.30 9.03
CA ASP A 125 1.46 -3.94 8.02
C ASP A 125 2.35 -4.97 8.75
N ASP A 126 1.85 -6.20 8.91
CA ASP A 126 2.41 -7.25 9.79
C ASP A 126 2.80 -8.54 9.05
N VAL A 127 2.89 -8.46 7.73
CA VAL A 127 3.08 -9.61 6.83
C VAL A 127 4.53 -9.77 6.37
N GLU A 128 5.34 -8.71 6.47
CA GLU A 128 6.77 -8.76 6.13
C GLU A 128 7.54 -9.65 7.14
N ALA A 129 8.56 -10.38 6.68
CA ALA A 129 9.41 -11.11 7.63
C ALA A 129 10.31 -10.17 8.42
N ARG A 130 10.75 -9.06 7.81
CA ARG A 130 11.48 -7.98 8.49
C ARG A 130 10.52 -6.87 8.90
N ASP A 131 9.67 -7.17 9.86
CA ASP A 131 8.58 -6.30 10.34
C ASP A 131 9.04 -5.04 11.10
N HIS A 132 10.32 -4.95 11.49
CA HIS A 132 10.93 -3.76 12.09
C HIS A 132 11.60 -2.81 11.09
N SER A 133 11.67 -3.17 9.80
CA SER A 133 12.17 -2.27 8.75
C SER A 133 11.25 -1.05 8.58
N PRO A 134 11.78 0.15 8.28
CA PRO A 134 10.94 1.33 8.12
C PRO A 134 10.00 1.19 6.91
N LEU A 135 8.77 1.66 7.09
CA LEU A 135 7.75 1.79 6.06
C LEU A 135 7.69 3.25 5.61
N VAL A 136 7.94 3.49 4.32
CA VAL A 136 7.89 4.82 3.72
C VAL A 136 6.60 4.95 2.90
N ILE A 137 5.79 5.96 3.18
CA ILE A 137 4.53 6.21 2.49
C ILE A 137 4.61 7.57 1.80
N LEU A 138 4.48 7.59 0.48
CA LEU A 138 4.38 8.80 -0.32
C LEU A 138 2.91 9.09 -0.68
N ALA A 139 2.49 10.33 -0.52
CA ALA A 139 1.17 10.81 -0.92
C ALA A 139 1.22 11.63 -2.22
N LEU A 140 0.35 11.34 -3.19
CA LEU A 140 0.18 12.14 -4.41
C LEU A 140 -1.30 12.38 -4.71
N GLY A 141 -1.62 13.56 -5.25
CA GLY A 141 -3.00 13.93 -5.56
C GLY A 141 -3.79 14.31 -4.30
N LEU A 142 -5.07 13.99 -4.26
CA LEU A 142 -5.98 14.51 -3.22
C LEU A 142 -5.47 14.30 -1.78
N THR A 143 -5.65 15.33 -0.94
CA THR A 143 -5.39 15.24 0.50
C THR A 143 -6.31 14.22 1.14
N CYS A 144 -5.81 13.48 2.12
CA CYS A 144 -6.65 12.66 3.00
C CYS A 144 -6.44 13.01 4.47
N THR A 145 -7.41 12.62 5.29
CA THR A 145 -7.15 12.39 6.71
C THR A 145 -6.51 11.01 6.85
N PHE A 146 -5.27 10.96 7.31
CA PHE A 146 -4.60 9.74 7.74
C PHE A 146 -4.74 9.62 9.25
N LEU A 147 -5.07 8.43 9.76
CA LEU A 147 -5.15 8.19 11.20
C LEU A 147 -3.97 7.32 11.61
N LEU A 148 -3.14 7.83 12.53
CA LEU A 148 -2.08 7.07 13.20
C LEU A 148 -2.57 6.69 14.61
N GLY A 149 -2.85 5.42 14.81
CA GLY A 149 -3.22 4.85 16.11
C GLY A 149 -1.98 4.42 16.89
N GLY A 150 -2.16 3.35 17.68
CA GLY A 150 -1.08 2.71 18.44
C GLY A 150 -1.05 1.21 18.21
N ASP A 151 -0.51 0.46 19.15
CA ASP A 151 -0.40 -0.99 19.10
C ASP A 151 -1.75 -1.73 19.23
N SER A 152 -2.80 -1.04 19.70
CA SER A 152 -4.18 -1.53 19.89
C SER A 152 -5.23 -0.63 19.24
N LYS A 153 -6.38 -1.20 18.85
CA LYS A 153 -7.59 -0.45 18.45
C LYS A 153 -8.42 0.02 19.64
N VAL A 154 -8.21 -0.59 20.81
CA VAL A 154 -9.00 -0.34 22.03
C VAL A 154 -8.20 0.57 22.95
N GLY A 155 -8.86 1.59 23.49
CA GLY A 155 -8.24 2.52 24.45
C GLY A 155 -7.26 3.52 23.85
N ILE A 156 -7.06 3.50 22.53
CA ILE A 156 -6.19 4.44 21.81
C ILE A 156 -7.03 5.32 20.90
N THR A 157 -6.93 6.64 21.10
CA THR A 157 -7.50 7.63 20.17
C THR A 157 -6.49 7.89 19.06
N PRO A 158 -6.79 7.57 17.79
CA PRO A 158 -5.85 7.80 16.70
C PRO A 158 -5.59 9.30 16.47
N ALA A 159 -4.34 9.66 16.24
CA ALA A 159 -3.95 11.00 15.84
C ALA A 159 -4.30 11.25 14.36
N PRO A 160 -5.10 12.29 14.05
CA PRO A 160 -5.37 12.67 12.67
C PRO A 160 -4.22 13.48 12.09
N ILE A 161 -3.81 13.14 10.88
CA ILE A 161 -2.79 13.82 10.09
C ILE A 161 -3.42 14.20 8.76
N LEU A 162 -3.40 15.48 8.41
CA LEU A 162 -3.70 15.90 7.04
C LEU A 162 -2.52 15.54 6.17
N PHE A 163 -2.73 14.59 5.26
CA PHE A 163 -1.66 14.01 4.45
C PHE A 163 -1.84 14.45 3.00
N ASN A 164 -1.09 15.47 2.61
CA ASN A 164 -1.25 16.23 1.37
C ASN A 164 -0.43 15.65 0.21
N SER A 165 -0.69 16.14 -1.00
CA SER A 165 0.14 15.79 -2.16
C SER A 165 1.58 16.23 -1.95
N GLY A 166 2.52 15.29 -2.10
CA GLY A 166 3.96 15.49 -1.96
C GLY A 166 4.49 15.19 -0.56
N ASP A 167 3.62 14.97 0.43
CA ASP A 167 4.06 14.59 1.76
C ASP A 167 4.61 13.15 1.76
N VAL A 168 5.62 12.92 2.60
CA VAL A 168 6.20 11.60 2.85
C VAL A 168 6.14 11.29 4.34
N LEU A 169 5.65 10.11 4.69
CA LEU A 169 5.60 9.60 6.06
C LEU A 169 6.57 8.43 6.21
N VAL A 170 7.37 8.43 7.27
CA VAL A 170 8.26 7.32 7.63
C VAL A 170 7.79 6.72 8.95
N LEU A 171 7.25 5.50 8.90
CA LEU A 171 6.88 4.72 10.08
C LEU A 171 8.02 3.76 10.41
N SER A 172 8.66 3.95 11.56
CA SER A 172 9.79 3.15 12.02
C SER A 172 9.63 2.79 13.49
N ARG A 173 10.45 1.85 13.99
CA ARG A 173 10.45 1.40 15.39
C ARG A 173 9.05 0.99 15.86
N GLU A 174 8.55 1.49 16.99
CA GLU A 174 7.23 1.17 17.52
C GLU A 174 6.11 1.57 16.53
N ALA A 175 6.24 2.74 15.91
CA ALA A 175 5.26 3.26 14.96
C ALA A 175 5.11 2.39 13.70
N ARG A 176 6.13 1.59 13.35
CA ARG A 176 6.06 0.62 12.25
C ARG A 176 4.98 -0.44 12.46
N GLN A 177 4.62 -0.71 13.72
CA GLN A 177 3.66 -1.74 14.14
C GLN A 177 2.36 -1.14 14.69
N TRP A 178 2.12 0.15 14.47
CA TRP A 178 0.89 0.81 14.90
C TRP A 178 -0.22 0.67 13.87
N PHE A 179 -1.45 0.59 14.38
CA PHE A 179 -2.65 0.66 13.57
C PHE A 179 -2.70 1.99 12.85
N HIS A 180 -3.00 1.96 11.56
CA HIS A 180 -3.20 3.17 10.78
C HIS A 180 -4.22 2.97 9.66
N GLY A 181 -4.71 4.07 9.09
CA GLY A 181 -5.73 4.00 8.05
C GLY A 181 -6.03 5.35 7.40
N VAL A 182 -6.89 5.31 6.39
CA VAL A 182 -7.32 6.46 5.59
C VAL A 182 -8.85 6.51 5.59
N PRO A 183 -9.50 7.11 6.59
CA PRO A 183 -10.95 7.19 6.67
C PRO A 183 -11.60 8.09 5.61
N THR A 184 -10.91 9.13 5.13
CA THR A 184 -11.56 10.17 4.31
C THR A 184 -10.59 10.81 3.32
N ILE A 185 -11.06 10.97 2.08
CA ILE A 185 -10.40 11.73 1.01
C ILE A 185 -11.09 13.09 0.86
N LEU A 186 -10.31 14.17 0.86
CA LEU A 186 -10.82 15.54 0.74
C LEU A 186 -10.87 15.96 -0.72
N LYS A 187 -12.09 16.14 -1.26
CA LYS A 187 -12.31 16.55 -2.65
C LYS A 187 -11.89 18.01 -2.85
N GLY A 188 -11.40 18.36 -4.05
CA GLY A 188 -11.02 19.73 -4.39
C GLY A 188 -9.78 20.26 -3.65
N SER A 189 -9.04 19.40 -2.94
CA SER A 189 -7.86 19.77 -2.15
C SER A 189 -6.60 20.00 -3.00
N VAL A 190 -6.65 19.68 -4.28
CA VAL A 190 -5.55 19.88 -5.22
C VAL A 190 -6.06 20.65 -6.43
N GLU A 191 -5.66 21.91 -6.55
CA GLU A 191 -6.01 22.76 -7.70
C GLU A 191 -5.04 22.58 -8.87
N ARG A 192 -3.75 22.39 -8.57
CA ARG A 192 -2.66 22.16 -9.54
C ARG A 192 -1.57 21.26 -8.94
N PRO A 193 -1.47 19.98 -9.33
CA PRO A 193 -0.37 19.13 -8.94
C PRO A 193 0.94 19.70 -9.52
N ARG A 194 1.95 19.89 -8.67
CA ARG A 194 3.27 20.36 -9.11
C ARG A 194 3.89 19.33 -10.06
N HIS A 195 4.44 19.79 -11.18
CA HIS A 195 5.16 18.96 -12.18
C HIS A 195 4.34 17.86 -12.87
N ALA A 196 3.01 17.98 -12.93
CA ALA A 196 2.16 17.09 -13.71
C ALA A 196 1.85 17.72 -15.09
N ASP A 197 1.85 16.90 -16.14
CA ASP A 197 1.39 17.27 -17.47
C ASP A 197 -0.09 16.89 -17.68
N GLY A 198 -0.80 17.68 -18.48
CA GLY A 198 -2.22 17.56 -18.86
C GLY A 198 -3.06 16.50 -18.15
N SER A 199 -2.98 15.25 -18.62
CA SER A 199 -3.82 14.12 -18.17
C SER A 199 -3.48 13.60 -16.77
N VAL A 200 -2.20 13.60 -16.39
CA VAL A 200 -1.75 13.25 -15.04
C VAL A 200 -2.26 14.29 -14.05
N GLU A 201 -2.24 15.56 -14.45
CA GLU A 201 -2.80 16.64 -13.65
C GLU A 201 -4.29 16.40 -13.38
N ASP A 202 -5.11 16.18 -14.41
CA ASP A 202 -6.55 15.94 -14.22
C ASP A 202 -6.82 14.68 -13.37
N PHE A 203 -6.05 13.60 -13.58
CA PHE A 203 -6.21 12.38 -12.79
C PHE A 203 -5.94 12.62 -11.30
N LEU A 204 -4.87 13.36 -10.97
CA LEU A 204 -4.48 13.66 -9.58
C LEU A 204 -5.41 14.68 -8.89
N LYS A 205 -6.13 15.52 -9.64
CA LYS A 205 -7.21 16.35 -9.08
C LYS A 205 -8.43 15.54 -8.63
N ARG A 206 -8.54 14.28 -9.07
CA ARG A 206 -9.70 13.41 -8.81
C ARG A 206 -9.33 12.15 -8.04
N THR A 207 -8.06 11.91 -7.81
CA THR A 207 -7.55 10.67 -7.23
C THR A 207 -6.45 10.99 -6.24
N ARG A 208 -6.45 10.25 -5.12
CA ARG A 208 -5.30 10.14 -4.24
C ARG A 208 -4.56 8.84 -4.54
N LEU A 209 -3.24 8.93 -4.58
CA LEU A 209 -2.36 7.77 -4.51
C LEU A 209 -1.62 7.76 -3.18
N SER A 210 -1.52 6.58 -2.60
CA SER A 210 -0.65 6.29 -1.47
C SER A 210 0.32 5.18 -1.89
N VAL A 211 1.60 5.50 -1.99
CA VAL A 211 2.65 4.55 -2.37
C VAL A 211 3.40 4.14 -1.11
N SER A 212 3.18 2.92 -0.66
CA SER A 212 3.81 2.37 0.55
C SER A 212 4.97 1.45 0.16
N ILE A 213 6.21 1.85 0.48
CA ILE A 213 7.46 1.20 0.09
C ILE A 213 8.10 0.56 1.32
N ARG A 214 8.56 -0.69 1.21
CA ARG A 214 9.03 -1.49 2.34
C ARG A 214 10.02 -2.59 1.93
N GLU A 215 10.79 -3.03 2.93
CA GLU A 215 11.58 -4.26 2.87
C GLU A 215 10.71 -5.43 3.33
N VAL A 216 10.82 -6.57 2.66
CA VAL A 216 10.01 -7.76 2.94
C VAL A 216 10.84 -8.80 3.69
N TRP A 217 12.02 -9.11 3.17
CA TRP A 217 13.00 -10.07 3.67
C TRP A 217 14.23 -9.35 4.19
N GLY A 218 14.77 -9.81 5.33
CA GLY A 218 16.02 -9.26 5.87
C GLY A 218 17.23 -9.62 5.01
N GLY A 219 18.21 -8.71 5.00
CA GLY A 219 19.49 -8.93 4.32
C GLY A 219 20.33 -10.00 5.01
N GLU A 220 20.13 -11.25 4.58
CA GLU A 220 21.02 -12.43 4.53
C GLU A 220 20.12 -13.66 4.41
N ASP A 221 19.55 -13.87 3.21
CA ASP A 221 19.18 -15.20 2.66
C ASP A 221 18.56 -15.02 1.27
N SER A 222 19.42 -14.81 0.28
CA SER A 222 19.15 -15.26 -1.09
C SER A 222 19.55 -16.73 -1.25
N GLY A 223 19.08 -17.56 -0.31
CA GLY A 223 19.26 -19.01 -0.27
C GLY A 223 17.90 -19.64 -0.11
N VAL A 224 17.43 -20.32 -1.14
CA VAL A 224 16.21 -21.12 -1.10
C VAL A 224 16.39 -22.23 -0.07
N GLU A 225 15.62 -22.22 1.03
CA GLU A 225 14.98 -23.41 1.61
C GLU A 225 13.96 -23.03 2.70
N GLY A 226 12.87 -23.80 2.76
CA GLY A 226 11.62 -23.41 3.41
C GLY A 226 11.67 -23.28 4.94
N SER A 227 10.86 -22.36 5.46
CA SER A 227 10.37 -22.45 6.83
C SER A 227 8.90 -22.08 6.88
N SER A 228 8.07 -23.12 6.94
CA SER A 228 6.66 -23.03 7.31
C SER A 228 6.56 -22.36 8.68
N LYS A 229 6.07 -21.12 8.74
CA LYS A 229 5.59 -20.56 10.01
C LYS A 229 4.43 -21.45 10.48
N LYS A 230 4.68 -22.19 11.57
CA LYS A 230 3.71 -23.04 12.27
C LYS A 230 2.37 -22.32 12.39
N ALA A 231 1.33 -22.96 11.84
CA ALA A 231 -0.04 -22.67 12.18
C ALA A 231 -0.18 -22.72 13.71
N ARG A 232 -0.65 -21.62 14.29
CA ARG A 232 -1.07 -21.56 15.69
C ARG A 232 -2.39 -22.34 15.76
N LEU A 233 -2.30 -23.64 16.07
CA LEU A 233 -3.44 -24.46 16.45
C LEU A 233 -4.09 -23.81 17.68
N GLN A 234 -5.33 -23.37 17.53
CA GLN A 234 -6.25 -23.16 18.64
C GLN A 234 -6.97 -24.49 18.84
N ASP A 235 -6.44 -25.33 19.73
CA ASP A 235 -7.24 -26.39 20.34
C ASP A 235 -7.85 -25.80 21.61
N ASN A 236 -9.17 -25.69 21.62
CA ASN A 236 -9.99 -25.47 22.80
C ASN A 236 -11.35 -26.12 22.52
N GLU A 237 -11.49 -27.41 22.84
CA GLU A 237 -12.77 -27.98 23.26
C GLU A 237 -12.62 -28.50 24.70
N PRO A 238 -13.61 -28.26 25.58
CA PRO A 238 -13.53 -28.68 26.97
C PRO A 238 -13.89 -30.16 27.15
N ASP A 239 -13.13 -30.83 28.01
CA ASP A 239 -13.41 -32.15 28.57
C ASP A 239 -14.83 -32.23 29.15
N VAL A 240 -15.62 -33.18 28.66
CA VAL A 240 -16.84 -33.66 29.32
C VAL A 240 -16.58 -35.09 29.80
N PRO A 241 -16.62 -35.39 31.11
CA PRO A 241 -16.48 -36.76 31.58
C PRO A 241 -17.76 -37.55 31.26
N MET A 242 -17.59 -38.68 30.57
CA MET A 242 -18.62 -39.71 30.38
C MET A 242 -18.70 -40.58 31.65
N ASP A 243 -19.82 -40.51 32.36
CA ASP A 243 -20.16 -41.47 33.41
C ASP A 243 -20.52 -42.85 32.81
N PRO A 244 -20.19 -43.96 33.50
CA PRO A 244 -20.40 -45.29 32.98
C PRO A 244 -21.87 -45.72 33.00
N VAL A 245 -22.26 -46.40 31.92
CA VAL A 245 -23.53 -47.10 31.75
C VAL A 245 -23.65 -48.21 32.79
N ASP A 246 -24.73 -48.22 33.57
CA ASP A 246 -25.15 -49.38 34.35
C ASP A 246 -26.39 -50.00 33.70
N CYS A 247 -26.28 -51.28 33.39
CA CYS A 247 -27.37 -52.14 32.94
C CYS A 247 -27.80 -52.98 34.14
N GLY A 248 -28.89 -52.57 34.79
CA GLY A 248 -29.53 -53.27 35.91
C GLY A 248 -30.87 -52.65 36.25
#